data_AF-A0A1E7JQ02-F1
#
_entry.id   AF-A0A1E7JQ02-F1
#
_cell.length_a   1.000
_cell.length_b   1.000
_cell.length_c   1.000
_cell.angle_alpha   90.00
_cell.angle_beta   90.00
_cell.angle_gamma   90.00
#
_symmetry.space_group_name_H-M   'P 1'
#
loop_
_entity.id
_entity.type
_entity.pdbx_description
1 polymer ?
#
loop_
_entity_poly.entity_id
_entity_poly.type
_entity_poly.pdbx_seq_one_letter_code
_entity_poly.pdbx_strand_id
1 'polypeptide(L)'
;MEPDDDWLAKSLKEIFGTVGNFESENRKFDIVDPTAKDRQVHNQLNNVAAYFATAKDWPTAAGLVKHYLDASGKPVEVEPQQMMDQIPAFQKDVDSTLEDDVRKRGDGPFTTEWSSTAPNPAHGDSSMEWYYALNHFQYRLVGEKEGGEINYHVEVQKRYDWGIPSEHRATVSGGGPGPFGMDLEQADIAHLHSSGMARDFDVSGSSDQMTARS
;
A
#
# COMPACT_ATOMS: atom_id res chain seq x y z
N MET A 1 -10.08 32.19 -22.91
CA MET A 1 -10.33 30.91 -23.60
C MET A 1 -10.19 29.88 -22.50
N GLU A 2 -11.31 29.48 -21.90
CA GLU A 2 -11.31 28.45 -20.86
C GLU A 2 -10.78 27.15 -21.47
N PRO A 3 -9.86 26.44 -20.79
CA PRO A 3 -9.47 25.11 -21.23
C PRO A 3 -10.71 24.22 -21.16
N ASP A 4 -11.08 23.64 -22.30
CA ASP A 4 -12.24 22.79 -22.47
C ASP A 4 -12.11 21.59 -21.51
N ASP A 5 -13.11 21.38 -20.62
CA ASP A 5 -13.10 20.31 -19.61
C ASP A 5 -12.89 18.93 -20.25
N ASP A 6 -13.33 18.77 -21.51
CA ASP A 6 -13.12 17.58 -22.32
C ASP A 6 -11.65 17.34 -22.70
N TRP A 7 -10.86 18.40 -22.92
CA TRP A 7 -9.43 18.27 -23.16
C TRP A 7 -8.71 17.84 -21.89
N LEU A 8 -9.06 18.43 -20.74
CA LEU A 8 -8.48 18.05 -19.45
C LEU A 8 -8.81 16.60 -19.11
N ALA A 9 -10.06 16.16 -19.30
CA ALA A 9 -10.47 14.77 -19.09
C ALA A 9 -9.78 13.77 -20.04
N LYS A 10 -9.48 14.19 -21.28
CA LYS A 10 -8.79 13.38 -22.28
C LYS A 10 -7.29 13.29 -21.99
N SER A 11 -6.67 14.40 -21.58
CA SER A 11 -5.28 14.43 -21.12
C SER A 11 -5.10 13.66 -19.81
N LEU A 12 -6.09 13.68 -18.91
CA LEU A 12 -6.08 12.84 -17.72
C LEU A 12 -6.22 11.35 -18.07
N LYS A 13 -6.99 10.97 -19.10
CA LYS A 13 -7.02 9.58 -19.61
C LYS A 13 -5.72 9.12 -20.27
N GLU A 14 -4.95 10.04 -20.86
CA GLU A 14 -3.64 9.73 -21.44
C GLU A 14 -2.55 9.66 -20.36
N ILE A 15 -2.66 10.44 -19.28
CA ILE A 15 -1.67 10.49 -18.18
C ILE A 15 -1.97 9.47 -17.06
N PHE A 16 -3.23 9.09 -16.86
CA PHE A 16 -3.69 8.21 -15.76
C PHE A 16 -4.29 6.87 -16.24
N GLY A 17 -4.01 6.47 -17.49
CA GLY A 17 -4.50 5.22 -18.03
C GLY A 17 -5.89 5.35 -18.66
N THR A 18 -6.03 4.76 -19.84
CA THR A 18 -7.29 4.74 -20.58
C THR A 18 -8.34 3.89 -19.86
N VAL A 19 -9.59 3.92 -20.34
CA VAL A 19 -10.72 3.10 -19.84
C VAL A 19 -10.43 1.57 -19.88
N GLY A 20 -9.33 1.14 -20.50
CA GLY A 20 -8.81 -0.22 -20.46
C GLY A 20 -7.63 -0.48 -19.50
N ASN A 21 -7.13 0.53 -18.78
CA ASN A 21 -5.91 0.44 -17.94
C ASN A 21 -6.18 0.51 -16.43
N PHE A 22 -7.43 0.72 -16.02
CA PHE A 22 -7.85 0.31 -14.68
C PHE A 22 -8.27 -1.14 -14.77
N GLU A 23 -7.30 -2.04 -14.67
CA GLU A 23 -7.66 -3.42 -14.39
C GLU A 23 -8.26 -3.44 -12.97
N SER A 24 -9.51 -3.89 -12.83
CA SER A 24 -10.20 -3.95 -11.52
C SER A 24 -9.37 -4.67 -10.47
N GLU A 25 -9.48 -4.36 -9.17
CA GLU A 25 -8.82 -5.06 -8.04
C GLU A 25 -8.76 -6.60 -8.15
N ASN A 26 -9.70 -7.21 -8.88
CA ASN A 26 -9.76 -8.64 -9.19
C ASN A 26 -9.23 -9.00 -10.57
N ARG A 27 -7.97 -8.67 -10.82
CA ARG A 27 -7.27 -9.00 -12.08
C ARG A 27 -7.04 -10.51 -12.16
N LYS A 28 -7.09 -11.04 -13.38
CA LYS A 28 -6.79 -12.46 -13.59
C LYS A 28 -5.30 -12.60 -13.84
N PHE A 29 -4.70 -13.52 -13.09
CA PHE A 29 -3.28 -13.84 -13.19
C PHE A 29 -3.01 -14.71 -14.42
N ASP A 30 -1.89 -14.45 -15.10
CA ASP A 30 -1.33 -15.31 -16.17
C ASP A 30 -2.35 -15.63 -17.29
N ILE A 31 -2.92 -14.57 -17.86
CA ILE A 31 -3.92 -14.65 -18.94
C ILE A 31 -3.40 -14.16 -20.30
N VAL A 32 -2.22 -13.53 -20.33
CA VAL A 32 -1.56 -13.06 -21.54
C VAL A 32 -0.08 -13.44 -21.52
N ASP A 33 0.54 -13.60 -22.70
CA ASP A 33 1.97 -13.88 -22.79
C ASP A 33 2.82 -12.62 -22.44
N PRO A 34 3.94 -12.77 -21.71
CA PRO A 34 4.86 -11.68 -21.45
C PRO A 34 5.47 -11.02 -22.69
N THR A 35 5.33 -9.70 -22.79
CA THR A 35 5.95 -8.87 -23.81
C THR A 35 7.41 -8.55 -23.49
N ALA A 36 8.13 -7.94 -24.44
CA ALA A 36 9.48 -7.42 -24.20
C ALA A 36 9.47 -6.26 -23.18
N LYS A 37 8.40 -5.46 -23.17
CA LYS A 37 8.20 -4.37 -22.23
C LYS A 37 7.97 -4.91 -20.81
N ASP A 38 7.20 -5.98 -20.65
CA ASP A 38 7.01 -6.64 -19.35
C ASP A 38 8.34 -7.10 -18.75
N ARG A 39 9.18 -7.75 -19.57
CA ARG A 39 10.53 -8.15 -19.16
C ARG A 39 11.40 -6.97 -18.75
N GLN A 40 11.29 -5.83 -19.44
CA GLN A 40 12.00 -4.61 -19.06
C GLN A 40 11.50 -4.07 -17.72
N VAL A 41 10.19 -3.95 -17.52
CA VAL A 41 9.56 -3.42 -16.30
C VAL A 41 9.89 -4.33 -15.10
N HIS A 42 9.79 -5.65 -15.27
CA HIS A 42 10.17 -6.63 -14.25
C HIS A 42 11.65 -6.46 -13.83
N ASN A 43 12.57 -6.27 -14.78
CA ASN A 43 13.97 -6.04 -14.47
C ASN A 43 14.21 -4.68 -13.78
N GLN A 44 13.47 -3.65 -14.18
CA GLN A 44 13.53 -2.33 -13.53
C GLN A 44 13.05 -2.41 -12.06
N LEU A 45 11.96 -3.11 -11.78
CA LEU A 45 11.47 -3.32 -10.41
C LEU A 45 12.44 -4.16 -9.57
N ASN A 46 13.10 -5.16 -10.16
CA ASN A 46 14.19 -5.87 -9.48
C ASN A 46 15.33 -4.91 -9.07
N ASN A 47 15.70 -3.96 -9.94
CA ASN A 47 16.70 -2.94 -9.60
C ASN A 47 16.21 -1.98 -8.51
N VAL A 48 14.93 -1.60 -8.52
CA VAL A 48 14.32 -0.80 -7.45
C VAL A 48 14.39 -1.54 -6.11
N ALA A 49 14.01 -2.81 -6.08
CA ALA A 49 14.10 -3.63 -4.86
C ALA A 49 15.54 -3.80 -4.37
N ALA A 50 16.51 -3.97 -5.29
CA ALA A 50 17.92 -4.01 -4.93
C ALA A 50 18.39 -2.66 -4.36
N TYR A 51 17.96 -1.54 -4.92
CA TYR A 51 18.27 -0.21 -4.42
C TYR A 51 17.69 0.01 -3.01
N PHE A 52 16.42 -0.34 -2.79
CA PHE A 52 15.80 -0.31 -1.46
C PHE A 52 16.59 -1.12 -0.45
N ALA A 53 16.96 -2.36 -0.79
CA ALA A 53 17.71 -3.22 0.13
C ALA A 53 19.13 -2.71 0.42
N THR A 54 19.85 -2.17 -0.57
CA THR A 54 21.30 -1.94 -0.46
C THR A 54 21.70 -0.49 -0.23
N ALA A 55 20.99 0.44 -0.86
CA ALA A 55 21.32 1.87 -0.79
C ALA A 55 20.46 2.62 0.22
N LYS A 56 19.25 2.12 0.50
CA LYS A 56 18.34 2.71 1.49
C LYS A 56 18.27 1.94 2.81
N ASP A 57 18.70 0.68 2.81
CA ASP A 57 18.52 -0.22 3.96
C ASP A 57 17.02 -0.34 4.35
N TRP A 58 16.17 -0.49 3.33
CA TRP A 58 14.71 -0.61 3.43
C TRP A 58 14.28 -2.06 3.12
N PRO A 59 14.43 -2.99 4.07
CA PRO A 59 14.18 -4.40 3.85
C PRO A 59 12.71 -4.72 3.57
N THR A 60 11.77 -3.99 4.17
CA THR A 60 10.32 -4.22 4.02
C THR A 60 9.88 -3.82 2.62
N ALA A 61 10.24 -2.62 2.16
CA ALA A 61 9.90 -2.17 0.81
C ALA A 61 10.54 -3.07 -0.25
N ALA A 62 11.82 -3.44 -0.08
CA ALA A 62 12.49 -4.37 -0.97
C ALA A 62 11.84 -5.76 -0.98
N GLY A 63 11.47 -6.27 0.19
CA GLY A 63 10.86 -7.58 0.38
C GLY A 63 9.52 -7.70 -0.33
N LEU A 64 8.64 -6.71 -0.18
CA LEU A 64 7.32 -6.73 -0.81
C LEU A 64 7.40 -6.61 -2.33
N VAL A 65 8.30 -5.76 -2.86
CA VAL A 65 8.53 -5.67 -4.31
C VAL A 65 9.07 -6.99 -4.86
N LYS A 66 10.03 -7.63 -4.17
CA LYS A 66 10.52 -8.95 -4.58
C LYS A 66 9.44 -10.02 -4.53
N HIS A 67 8.63 -10.02 -3.48
CA HIS A 67 7.54 -10.99 -3.34
C HIS A 67 6.50 -10.85 -4.46
N TYR A 68 6.19 -9.62 -4.85
CA TYR A 68 5.37 -9.34 -6.03
C TYR A 68 5.95 -9.99 -7.30
N LEU A 69 7.25 -9.77 -7.55
CA LEU A 69 7.96 -10.26 -8.74
C LEU A 69 8.18 -11.79 -8.72
N ASP A 70 8.15 -12.43 -7.55
CA ASP A 70 8.27 -13.89 -7.44
C ASP A 70 7.01 -14.63 -7.94
N ALA A 71 5.95 -13.87 -8.30
CA ALA A 71 4.70 -14.33 -8.90
C ALA A 71 3.94 -15.40 -8.10
N SER A 72 4.29 -15.60 -6.82
CA SER A 72 3.68 -16.64 -5.98
C SER A 72 2.24 -16.30 -5.60
N GLY A 73 1.95 -15.01 -5.38
CA GLY A 73 0.64 -14.52 -4.91
C GLY A 73 0.31 -14.97 -3.48
N LYS A 74 1.28 -15.53 -2.74
CA LYS A 74 1.07 -15.96 -1.36
C LYS A 74 0.81 -14.73 -0.49
N PRO A 75 -0.13 -14.79 0.47
CA PRO A 75 -0.30 -13.71 1.44
C PRO A 75 1.01 -13.43 2.19
N VAL A 76 1.23 -12.15 2.53
CA VAL A 76 2.35 -11.70 3.36
C VAL A 76 1.82 -11.17 4.68
N GLU A 77 2.43 -11.61 5.77
CA GLU A 77 2.10 -11.11 7.09
C GLU A 77 2.98 -9.90 7.45
N VAL A 78 2.36 -8.88 8.05
CA VAL A 78 3.05 -7.70 8.61
C VAL A 78 2.75 -7.61 10.10
N GLU A 79 3.60 -6.90 10.84
CA GLU A 79 3.47 -6.72 12.29
C GLU A 79 2.90 -5.34 12.61
N PRO A 80 1.60 -5.19 12.93
CA PRO A 80 1.00 -3.87 13.15
C PRO A 80 1.62 -3.10 14.31
N GLN A 81 2.15 -3.80 15.33
CA GLN A 81 2.87 -3.16 16.43
C GLN A 81 4.12 -2.44 15.93
N GLN A 82 4.95 -3.12 15.12
CA GLN A 82 6.11 -2.51 14.47
C GLN A 82 5.70 -1.37 13.53
N MET A 83 4.62 -1.55 12.78
CA MET A 83 4.10 -0.53 11.88
C MET A 83 3.71 0.74 12.65
N MET A 84 3.03 0.63 13.78
CA MET A 84 2.68 1.80 14.60
C MET A 84 3.93 2.50 15.15
N ASP A 85 4.94 1.74 15.59
CA ASP A 85 6.21 2.30 16.05
C ASP A 85 6.98 3.06 14.94
N GLN A 86 6.91 2.54 13.71
CA GLN A 86 7.67 3.07 12.57
C GLN A 86 6.88 4.09 11.71
N ILE A 87 5.57 4.16 11.89
CA ILE A 87 4.66 5.02 11.14
C ILE A 87 3.87 5.90 12.15
N PRO A 88 4.42 7.06 12.57
CA PRO A 88 3.77 7.91 13.57
C PRO A 88 2.36 8.39 13.17
N ALA A 89 2.08 8.50 11.87
CA ALA A 89 0.74 8.82 11.37
C ALA A 89 -0.26 7.69 11.69
N PHE A 90 0.16 6.44 11.56
CA PHE A 90 -0.67 5.28 11.84
C PHE A 90 -0.97 5.14 13.34
N GLN A 91 0.05 5.26 14.20
CA GLN A 91 -0.17 5.29 15.66
C GLN A 91 -1.20 6.36 16.05
N LYS A 92 -1.05 7.56 15.48
CA LYS A 92 -2.00 8.65 15.73
C LYS A 92 -3.42 8.32 15.28
N ASP A 93 -3.58 7.67 14.13
CA ASP A 93 -4.91 7.28 13.63
C ASP A 93 -5.56 6.21 14.54
N VAL A 94 -4.77 5.27 15.06
CA VAL A 94 -5.22 4.29 16.07
C VAL A 94 -5.65 4.98 17.36
N ASP A 95 -4.84 5.92 17.86
CA ASP A 95 -5.17 6.72 19.05
C ASP A 95 -6.46 7.51 18.84
N SER A 96 -6.60 8.16 17.68
CA SER A 96 -7.84 8.87 17.32
C SER A 96 -9.05 7.94 17.26
N THR A 97 -8.91 6.72 16.74
CA THR A 97 -10.01 5.74 16.74
C THR A 97 -10.42 5.31 18.15
N LEU A 98 -9.45 5.13 19.06
CA LEU A 98 -9.74 4.85 20.47
C LEU A 98 -10.52 5.99 21.13
N GLU A 99 -10.08 7.23 20.94
CA GLU A 99 -10.69 8.42 21.54
C GLU A 99 -12.06 8.74 20.95
N ASP A 100 -12.15 8.73 19.61
CA ASP A 100 -13.30 9.25 18.92
C ASP A 100 -14.43 8.25 18.72
N ASP A 101 -14.14 6.96 18.83
CA ASP A 101 -15.10 5.87 18.69
C ASP A 101 -15.14 4.99 19.95
N VAL A 102 -14.09 4.20 20.20
CA VAL A 102 -14.14 3.10 21.19
C VAL A 102 -14.49 3.57 22.59
N ARG A 103 -13.90 4.68 23.07
CA ARG A 103 -14.18 5.23 24.41
C ARG A 103 -15.63 5.70 24.59
N LYS A 104 -16.31 6.06 23.50
CA LYS A 104 -17.70 6.51 23.52
C LYS A 104 -18.69 5.34 23.49
N ARG A 105 -18.21 4.10 23.29
CA ARG A 105 -19.04 2.88 23.31
C ARG A 105 -19.35 2.45 24.75
N GLY A 106 -20.44 1.71 24.90
CA GLY A 106 -20.76 0.98 26.13
C GLY A 106 -19.76 -0.16 26.37
N ASP A 107 -19.83 -0.76 27.55
CA ASP A 107 -19.00 -1.91 27.90
C ASP A 107 -19.40 -3.16 27.10
N GLY A 108 -18.45 -4.06 26.91
CA GLY A 108 -18.57 -5.30 26.14
C GLY A 108 -17.61 -5.38 24.94
N PRO A 109 -17.72 -6.44 24.13
CA PRO A 109 -16.87 -6.65 22.96
C PRO A 109 -17.16 -5.63 21.88
N PHE A 110 -16.12 -5.23 21.15
CA PHE A 110 -16.22 -4.34 20.01
C PHE A 110 -15.33 -4.77 18.84
N THR A 111 -15.75 -4.35 17.66
CA THR A 111 -14.95 -4.31 16.45
C THR A 111 -15.27 -2.98 15.77
N THR A 112 -14.25 -2.23 15.37
CA THR A 112 -14.45 -1.04 14.54
C THR A 112 -14.59 -1.45 13.08
N GLU A 113 -15.19 -0.57 12.29
CA GLU A 113 -15.10 -0.68 10.84
C GLU A 113 -13.63 -0.52 10.39
N TRP A 114 -13.34 -0.95 9.16
CA TRP A 114 -12.04 -0.71 8.54
C TRP A 114 -11.87 0.77 8.23
N SER A 115 -10.84 1.37 8.79
CA SER A 115 -10.41 2.74 8.53
C SER A 115 -9.19 2.74 7.62
N SER A 116 -9.07 3.73 6.74
CA SER A 116 -7.89 3.91 5.90
C SER A 116 -6.84 4.77 6.60
N THR A 117 -5.58 4.45 6.39
CA THR A 117 -4.42 5.24 6.85
C THR A 117 -3.31 5.20 5.80
N ALA A 118 -2.28 6.02 6.00
CA ALA A 118 -1.09 6.09 5.17
C ALA A 118 0.13 6.56 5.97
N PRO A 119 1.34 6.05 5.65
CA PRO A 119 2.57 6.66 6.11
C PRO A 119 2.73 8.07 5.55
N ASN A 120 3.30 8.97 6.34
CA ASN A 120 3.69 10.30 5.90
C ASN A 120 5.21 10.33 5.69
N PRO A 121 5.73 10.47 4.45
CA PRO A 121 7.17 10.52 4.19
C PRO A 121 7.89 11.64 4.94
N ALA A 122 7.20 12.70 5.34
CA ALA A 122 7.77 13.78 6.14
C ALA A 122 8.11 13.37 7.59
N HIS A 123 7.64 12.21 8.06
CA HIS A 123 7.89 11.71 9.42
C HIS A 123 9.18 10.87 9.56
N GLY A 124 10.07 10.93 8.56
CA GLY A 124 11.39 10.30 8.62
C GLY A 124 11.51 9.03 7.78
N ASP A 125 12.70 8.43 7.84
CA ASP A 125 13.11 7.40 6.88
C ASP A 125 12.27 6.11 6.97
N SER A 126 11.95 5.63 8.18
CA SER A 126 11.08 4.45 8.35
C SER A 126 9.66 4.69 7.81
N SER A 127 9.08 5.87 8.02
CA SER A 127 7.77 6.21 7.47
C SER A 127 7.84 6.32 5.93
N MET A 128 8.96 6.79 5.39
CA MET A 128 9.21 6.82 3.94
C MET A 128 9.39 5.40 3.35
N GLU A 129 10.06 4.48 4.06
CA GLU A 129 10.10 3.07 3.67
C GLU A 129 8.68 2.51 3.55
N TRP A 130 7.85 2.68 4.59
CA TRP A 130 6.47 2.19 4.58
C TRP A 130 5.61 2.86 3.51
N TYR A 131 5.87 4.12 3.18
CA TYR A 131 5.24 4.81 2.05
C TYR A 131 5.54 4.10 0.73
N TYR A 132 6.81 3.73 0.48
CA TYR A 132 7.16 2.98 -0.73
C TYR A 132 6.67 1.53 -0.68
N ALA A 133 6.70 0.91 0.50
CA ALA A 133 6.22 -0.45 0.75
C ALA A 133 4.72 -0.54 0.48
N LEU A 134 3.88 0.12 1.29
CA LEU A 134 2.42 -0.03 1.26
C LEU A 134 1.68 1.21 0.74
N ASN A 135 2.18 2.43 0.94
CA ASN A 135 1.51 3.72 0.67
C ASN A 135 0.17 3.90 1.42
N HIS A 136 -0.87 3.14 1.07
CA HIS A 136 -2.14 3.10 1.79
C HIS A 136 -2.45 1.68 2.27
N PHE A 137 -3.04 1.59 3.45
CA PHE A 137 -3.55 0.33 4.00
C PHE A 137 -4.74 0.62 4.92
N GLN A 138 -5.47 -0.44 5.27
CA GLN A 138 -6.61 -0.36 6.18
C GLN A 138 -6.25 -0.98 7.52
N TYR A 139 -6.88 -0.46 8.57
CA TYR A 139 -6.77 -1.01 9.91
C TYR A 139 -8.12 -1.02 10.61
N ARG A 140 -8.27 -1.86 11.64
CA ARG A 140 -9.39 -1.84 12.57
C ARG A 140 -8.94 -2.24 13.96
N LEU A 141 -9.72 -1.88 14.96
CA LEU A 141 -9.50 -2.28 16.34
C LEU A 141 -10.53 -3.33 16.72
N VAL A 142 -10.07 -4.40 17.36
CA VAL A 142 -10.90 -5.48 17.88
C VAL A 142 -10.55 -5.68 19.34
N GLY A 143 -11.55 -5.78 20.21
CA GLY A 143 -11.29 -5.87 21.63
C GLY A 143 -12.52 -5.89 22.51
N GLU A 144 -12.32 -5.57 23.77
CA GLU A 144 -13.34 -5.49 24.80
C GLU A 144 -13.10 -4.26 25.69
N LYS A 145 -14.20 -3.59 26.06
CA LYS A 145 -14.20 -2.46 26.99
C LYS A 145 -14.93 -2.85 28.27
N GLU A 146 -14.27 -2.68 29.41
CA GLU A 146 -14.86 -2.92 30.72
C GLU A 146 -14.57 -1.72 31.64
N GLY A 147 -15.62 -0.97 31.96
CA GLY A 147 -15.50 0.29 32.70
C GLY A 147 -14.58 1.28 31.98
N GLY A 148 -13.43 1.57 32.62
CA GLY A 148 -12.41 2.48 32.12
C GLY A 148 -11.22 1.81 31.43
N GLU A 149 -11.23 0.48 31.30
CA GLU A 149 -10.16 -0.26 30.64
C GLU A 149 -10.62 -0.79 29.27
N ILE A 150 -9.76 -0.69 28.27
CA ILE A 150 -9.97 -1.15 26.90
C ILE A 150 -8.83 -2.09 26.55
N ASN A 151 -9.13 -3.37 26.40
CA ASN A 151 -8.18 -4.39 25.95
C ASN A 151 -8.44 -4.68 24.48
N TYR A 152 -7.46 -4.45 23.60
CA TYR A 152 -7.67 -4.48 22.15
C TYR A 152 -6.42 -4.91 21.41
N HIS A 153 -6.58 -5.39 20.17
CA HIS A 153 -5.51 -5.54 19.20
C HIS A 153 -5.86 -4.78 17.92
N VAL A 154 -4.84 -4.48 17.12
CA VAL A 154 -4.96 -3.78 15.84
C VAL A 154 -4.77 -4.79 14.73
N GLU A 155 -5.76 -4.88 13.85
CA GLU A 155 -5.67 -5.67 12.63
C GLU A 155 -5.41 -4.74 11.45
N VAL A 156 -4.57 -5.18 10.52
CA VAL A 156 -4.21 -4.46 9.30
C VAL A 156 -4.51 -5.33 8.09
N GLN A 157 -4.98 -4.72 7.01
CA GLN A 157 -5.12 -5.37 5.72
C GLN A 157 -4.80 -4.43 4.55
N LYS A 158 -4.29 -4.99 3.46
CA LYS A 158 -4.10 -4.31 2.18
C LYS A 158 -4.06 -5.34 1.05
N ARG A 159 -4.66 -5.02 -0.08
CA ARG A 159 -4.35 -5.69 -1.35
C ARG A 159 -3.10 -5.06 -1.96
N TYR A 160 -2.03 -5.82 -2.13
CA TYR A 160 -0.81 -5.37 -2.78
C TYR A 160 -0.94 -5.53 -4.29
N ASP A 161 -1.47 -4.51 -4.93
CA ASP A 161 -1.60 -4.39 -6.37
C ASP A 161 -1.07 -3.02 -6.83
N TRP A 162 -1.01 -2.84 -8.15
CA TRP A 162 -0.45 -1.65 -8.79
C TRP A 162 -1.37 -1.19 -9.91
N GLY A 163 -1.37 0.11 -10.21
CA GLY A 163 -2.14 0.64 -11.35
C GLY A 163 -3.64 0.75 -11.13
N ILE A 164 -4.11 0.74 -9.88
CA ILE A 164 -5.53 0.87 -9.55
C ILE A 164 -5.81 2.10 -8.68
N PRO A 165 -7.06 2.63 -8.68
CA PRO A 165 -7.37 3.87 -7.96
C PRO A 165 -7.18 3.79 -6.44
N SER A 166 -7.41 2.62 -5.82
CA SER A 166 -7.31 2.41 -4.37
C SER A 166 -5.87 2.43 -3.85
N GLU A 167 -4.87 2.29 -4.71
CA GLU A 167 -3.47 2.50 -4.33
C GLU A 167 -3.15 3.98 -4.08
N HIS A 168 -3.95 4.91 -4.60
CA HIS A 168 -3.68 6.35 -4.60
C HIS A 168 -2.24 6.72 -5.04
N ARG A 169 -1.58 5.86 -5.82
CA ARG A 169 -0.24 6.09 -6.38
C ARG A 169 -0.38 6.74 -7.74
N ALA A 170 0.29 7.87 -7.94
CA ALA A 170 0.49 8.43 -9.28
C ALA A 170 1.53 7.62 -10.06
N THR A 171 1.53 7.76 -11.39
CA THR A 171 2.66 7.39 -12.25
C THR A 171 3.96 7.89 -11.62
N VAL A 172 4.94 7.01 -11.45
CA VAL A 172 6.26 7.41 -10.96
C VAL A 172 6.99 8.02 -12.16
N SER A 173 6.75 9.30 -12.43
CA SER A 173 7.58 10.07 -13.35
C SER A 173 8.84 10.50 -12.62
N GLY A 174 9.99 10.07 -13.13
CA GLY A 174 11.30 10.42 -12.59
C GLY A 174 11.65 11.88 -12.90
N GLY A 175 10.93 12.82 -12.28
CA GLY A 175 11.14 14.26 -12.39
C GLY A 175 12.39 14.74 -11.65
N GLY A 176 13.57 14.27 -12.04
CA GLY A 176 14.86 14.75 -11.55
C GLY A 176 16.00 13.75 -11.84
N PRO A 177 17.27 14.21 -11.87
CA PRO A 177 18.43 13.35 -12.11
C PRO A 177 18.73 12.51 -10.85
N GLY A 178 17.81 11.61 -10.51
CA GLY A 178 18.15 10.39 -9.78
C GLY A 178 18.82 9.39 -10.72
N PRO A 179 19.44 8.32 -10.23
CA PRO A 179 20.40 7.50 -10.97
C PRO A 179 19.87 6.80 -12.24
N PHE A 180 18.62 7.01 -12.69
CA PHE A 180 18.07 6.21 -13.78
C PHE A 180 17.19 6.88 -14.84
N GLY A 181 16.58 8.06 -14.68
CA GLY A 181 15.74 8.64 -15.75
C GLY A 181 14.71 7.66 -16.36
N MET A 182 14.16 6.76 -15.54
CA MET A 182 13.23 5.70 -15.95
C MET A 182 11.81 6.11 -15.59
N ASP A 183 10.94 6.18 -16.58
CA ASP A 183 9.50 6.31 -16.38
C ASP A 183 8.90 4.92 -16.16
N LEU A 184 8.39 4.67 -14.94
CA LEU A 184 7.64 3.47 -14.60
C LEU A 184 6.16 3.84 -14.46
N GLU A 185 5.39 3.49 -15.48
CA GLU A 185 3.95 3.67 -15.43
C GLU A 185 3.34 2.64 -14.49
N GLN A 186 2.41 3.10 -13.64
CA GLN A 186 1.73 2.20 -12.71
C GLN A 186 1.01 1.08 -13.46
N ALA A 187 0.43 1.37 -14.63
CA ALA A 187 -0.22 0.40 -15.51
C ALA A 187 0.75 -0.65 -16.09
N ASP A 188 1.99 -0.26 -16.40
CA ASP A 188 3.03 -1.19 -16.87
C ASP A 188 3.39 -2.20 -15.77
N ILE A 189 3.51 -1.73 -14.52
CA ILE A 189 3.75 -2.59 -13.36
C ILE A 189 2.55 -3.52 -13.17
N ALA A 190 1.36 -2.95 -13.26
CA ALA A 190 0.09 -3.64 -13.16
C ALA A 190 0.03 -4.86 -14.10
N HIS A 191 0.40 -4.67 -15.37
CA HIS A 191 0.33 -5.70 -16.42
C HIS A 191 1.24 -6.91 -16.16
N LEU A 192 2.23 -6.80 -15.26
CA LEU A 192 3.03 -7.95 -14.84
C LEU A 192 2.17 -9.05 -14.18
N HIS A 193 1.07 -8.68 -13.51
CA HIS A 193 0.10 -9.64 -12.99
C HIS A 193 -0.57 -10.45 -14.11
N SER A 194 -1.16 -9.74 -15.07
CA SER A 194 -1.88 -10.35 -16.18
C SER A 194 -0.97 -11.19 -17.07
N SER A 195 0.31 -10.84 -17.17
CA SER A 195 1.31 -11.61 -17.92
C SER A 195 1.98 -12.75 -17.14
N GLY A 196 1.61 -12.97 -15.88
CA GLY A 196 2.20 -14.02 -15.06
C GLY A 196 3.64 -13.73 -14.57
N MET A 197 4.19 -12.55 -14.89
CA MET A 197 5.55 -12.13 -14.51
C MET A 197 5.66 -11.63 -13.07
N ALA A 198 4.54 -11.25 -12.47
CA ALA A 198 4.42 -10.87 -11.06
C ALA A 198 3.02 -11.23 -10.58
N ARG A 199 2.73 -11.17 -9.29
CA ARG A 199 1.39 -11.52 -8.80
C ARG A 199 0.97 -10.69 -7.60
N ASP A 200 -0.08 -9.90 -7.79
CA ASP A 200 -0.85 -9.26 -6.72
C ASP A 200 -1.16 -10.24 -5.58
N PHE A 201 -1.00 -9.79 -4.34
CA PHE A 201 -1.16 -10.62 -3.14
C PHE A 201 -1.80 -9.83 -2.00
N ASP A 202 -2.27 -10.53 -0.98
CA ASP A 202 -2.85 -9.90 0.20
C ASP A 202 -1.78 -9.69 1.28
N VAL A 203 -1.83 -8.53 1.92
CA VAL A 203 -1.06 -8.21 3.11
C VAL A 203 -2.02 -8.13 4.28
N SER A 204 -1.73 -8.83 5.37
CA SER A 204 -2.53 -8.76 6.58
C SER A 204 -1.66 -8.87 7.83
N GLY A 205 -2.15 -8.42 8.98
CA GLY A 205 -1.44 -8.56 10.24
C GLY A 205 -2.36 -8.34 11.43
N SER A 206 -1.97 -8.86 12.58
CA SER A 206 -2.60 -8.58 13.87
C SER A 206 -1.52 -8.26 14.88
N SER A 207 -1.67 -7.17 15.62
CA SER A 207 -0.78 -6.90 16.76
C SER A 207 -1.04 -7.89 17.89
N ASP A 208 -0.12 -7.88 18.86
CA ASP A 208 -0.41 -8.37 20.20
C ASP A 208 -1.53 -7.56 20.86
N GLN A 209 -2.06 -8.11 21.95
CA GLN A 209 -3.04 -7.41 22.78
C GLN A 209 -2.39 -6.23 23.51
N MET A 210 -3.09 -5.10 23.49
CA MET A 210 -2.75 -3.83 24.14
C MET A 210 -3.86 -3.43 25.12
N THR A 211 -3.51 -2.57 26.08
CA THR A 211 -4.45 -2.00 27.04
C THR A 211 -4.39 -0.49 26.99
N ALA A 212 -5.54 0.15 26.82
CA ALA A 212 -5.74 1.59 27.03
C ALA A 212 -6.63 1.82 28.25
N ARG A 213 -6.35 2.89 29.00
CA ARG A 213 -7.17 3.31 30.14
C ARG A 213 -7.68 4.73 29.94
N SER A 214 -8.91 4.96 30.36
CA SER A 214 -9.53 6.30 30.45
C SER A 214 -9.02 7.07 31.67
#